data_AF-A0A7W0SUJ7-F1
#
_entry.id   AF-A0A7W0SUJ7-F1
#
_cell.length_a   1.000
_cell.length_b   1.000
_cell.length_c   1.000
_cell.angle_alpha   90.00
_cell.angle_beta   90.00
_cell.angle_gamma   90.00
#
_symmetry.space_group_name_H-M   'P 1'
#
loop_
_entity.id
_entity.type
_entity.pdbx_description
1 polymer ?
#
loop_
_entity_poly.entity_id
_entity_poly.type
_entity_poly.pdbx_seq_one_letter_code
_entity_poly.pdbx_strand_id
1 'polypeptide(L)' 'MVKRTSLNLDLRLVAEARAVLSTRGTTDTIHAALADIVRRERLRELAEERFDDLTPEALAELRATR' A
#
# COMPACT_ATOMS: atom_id res chain seq x y z
N MET A 1 -2.98 1.29 15.49
CA MET A 1 -3.99 0.86 16.47
C MET A 1 -5.19 0.28 15.73
N VAL A 2 -5.63 -0.93 16.05
CA VAL A 2 -6.85 -1.53 15.46
C VAL A 2 -8.00 -1.31 16.44
N LYS A 3 -9.13 -0.77 15.96
CA LYS A 3 -10.34 -0.52 16.76
C LYS A 3 -11.52 -1.27 16.15
N ARG A 4 -12.29 -1.96 16.99
CA ARG A 4 -13.56 -2.59 16.57
C ARG A 4 -14.59 -1.51 16.32
N THR A 5 -15.18 -1.52 15.13
CA THR A 5 -16.20 -0.57 14.69
C THR A 5 -17.37 -1.33 14.10
N SER A 6 -18.59 -0.85 14.34
CA SER A 6 -19.79 -1.34 13.66
C SER A 6 -20.04 -0.48 12.43
N LEU A 7 -20.12 -1.10 11.25
CA LEU A 7 -20.48 -0.43 10.00
C LEU A 7 -21.27 -1.39 9.11
N ASN A 8 -22.12 -0.82 8.25
CA ASN A 8 -22.82 -1.59 7.23
C ASN A 8 -21.85 -1.90 6.07
N LEU A 9 -21.87 -3.15 5.59
CA LEU A 9 -21.03 -3.62 4.49
C LEU A 9 -21.89 -4.32 3.45
N ASP A 10 -21.61 -4.10 2.16
CA ASP A 10 -22.14 -4.98 1.11
C ASP A 10 -21.37 -6.30 1.15
N LEU A 11 -22.02 -7.35 1.67
CA LEU A 11 -21.40 -8.66 1.82
C LEU A 11 -21.06 -9.34 0.48
N ARG A 12 -21.69 -8.92 -0.63
CA ARG A 12 -21.33 -9.43 -1.96
C ARG A 12 -20.00 -8.86 -2.40
N LEU A 13 -19.81 -7.54 -2.22
CA LEU A 13 -18.54 -6.88 -2.52
C LEU A 13 -17.40 -7.43 -1.63
N VAL A 14 -17.68 -7.70 -0.35
CA VAL A 14 -16.71 -8.33 0.54
C VAL A 14 -16.37 -9.75 0.05
N ALA A 15 -17.35 -10.52 -0.43
CA ALA A 15 -17.10 -11.86 -0.97
C ALA A 15 -16.24 -11.83 -2.23
N GLU A 16 -16.49 -10.87 -3.13
CA GLU A 16 -15.67 -10.63 -4.33
C GLU A 16 -14.24 -10.24 -3.96
N ALA A 17 -14.08 -9.25 -3.07
CA ALA A 17 -12.79 -8.81 -2.58
C ALA A 17 -12.02 -9.97 -1.91
N ARG A 18 -12.72 -10.83 -1.17
CA ARG A 18 -12.13 -12.00 -0.53
C ARG A 18 -11.54 -12.98 -1.54
N ALA A 19 -12.24 -13.21 -2.66
CA ALA A 19 -11.74 -14.07 -3.72
C ALA A 19 -10.51 -13.45 -4.41
N VAL A 20 -10.55 -12.15 -4.71
CA VAL A 20 -9.44 -11.43 -5.35
C VAL A 20 -8.19 -11.40 -4.46
N LEU A 21 -8.38 -11.13 -3.17
CA LEU A 21 -7.29 -10.96 -2.20
C LEU A 21 -6.85 -12.26 -1.53
N SER A 22 -7.53 -13.39 -1.82
CA SER A 22 -7.29 -14.69 -1.20
C SER A 22 -7.31 -14.66 0.33
N THR A 23 -8.22 -13.88 0.90
CA THR A 23 -8.43 -13.73 2.35
C THR A 23 -9.51 -14.70 2.86
N ARG A 24 -9.66 -14.82 4.19
CA ARG A 24 -10.56 -15.81 4.82
C ARG A 24 -11.80 -15.19 5.43
N GLY A 25 -11.68 -14.05 6.09
CA GLY A 25 -12.76 -13.37 6.80
C GLY A 25 -12.99 -11.94 6.33
N THR A 26 -14.07 -11.33 6.80
CA THR A 26 -14.39 -9.93 6.46
C THR A 26 -13.31 -8.98 6.95
N THR A 27 -12.86 -9.12 8.20
CA THR A 27 -11.89 -8.20 8.81
C THR A 27 -10.55 -8.19 8.07
N ASP A 28 -9.96 -9.36 7.79
CA ASP A 28 -8.72 -9.47 7.03
C ASP A 28 -8.89 -9.03 5.57
N THR A 29 -10.06 -9.28 4.96
CA THR A 29 -10.37 -8.74 3.62
C THR A 29 -10.37 -7.22 3.60
N ILE A 30 -11.03 -6.58 4.57
CA ILE A 30 -11.08 -5.11 4.66
C ILE A 30 -9.68 -4.54 4.91
N HIS A 31 -8.91 -5.11 5.83
CA HIS A 31 -7.54 -4.64 6.07
C HIS A 31 -6.63 -4.84 4.85
N ALA A 32 -6.73 -5.97 4.16
CA ALA A 32 -5.94 -6.25 2.96
C ALA A 32 -6.31 -5.29 1.81
N ALA A 33 -7.60 -5.02 1.61
CA ALA A 33 -8.07 -4.08 0.60
C ALA A 33 -7.55 -2.65 0.86
N LEU A 34 -7.64 -2.18 2.11
CA LEU A 34 -7.13 -0.86 2.49
C LEU A 34 -5.61 -0.77 2.32
N ALA A 35 -4.87 -1.80 2.75
CA ALA A 35 -3.43 -1.86 2.59
C ALA A 35 -3.01 -1.85 1.11
N ASP A 36 -3.73 -2.57 0.26
CA ASP A 36 -3.43 -2.63 -1.17
C ASP A 36 -3.68 -1.30 -1.87
N ILE A 37 -4.74 -0.57 -1.51
CA ILE A 37 -4.97 0.80 -2.03
C ILE A 37 -3.82 1.74 -1.65
N VAL A 38 -3.43 1.76 -0.38
CA VAL A 38 -2.31 2.60 0.09
C VAL A 38 -1.02 2.21 -0.62
N ARG A 39 -0.75 0.91 -0.80
CA ARG A 39 0.44 0.43 -1.51
C ARG A 39 0.45 0.89 -2.97
N ARG A 40 -0.67 0.78 -3.68
CA ARG A 40 -0.79 1.22 -5.08
C ARG A 40 -0.53 2.71 -5.21
N GLU A 41 -1.08 3.51 -4.30
CA GLU A 41 -0.87 4.96 -4.32
C GLU A 41 0.59 5.32 -4.09
N ARG A 42 1.25 4.73 -3.09
CA ARG A 42 2.68 4.94 -2.85
C ARG A 42 3.56 4.52 -4.03
N LEU A 43 3.19 3.43 -4.71
CA LEU A 43 3.92 3.00 -5.91
C LEU A 43 3.72 3.97 -7.07
N ARG A 44 2.53 4.56 -7.19
CA ARG A 44 2.25 5.61 -8.18
C ARG A 44 3.08 6.86 -7.89
N GLU A 45 3.06 7.34 -6.64
CA GLU A 45 3.87 8.49 -6.21
C GLU A 45 5.36 8.24 -6.48
N LEU A 46 5.89 7.06 -6.11
CA LEU A 46 7.28 6.70 -6.34
C LEU A 46 7.65 6.63 -7.84
N ALA A 47 6.71 6.19 -8.68
CA ALA A 47 6.94 6.13 -10.13
C ALA A 47 6.96 7.53 -10.77
N GLU A 48 6.29 8.50 -10.16
CA GLU A 48 6.28 9.91 -10.59
C GLU A 48 7.42 10.73 -9.97
N GLU A 49 8.09 10.20 -8.95
CA GLU A 49 9.20 10.86 -8.26
C GLU A 49 10.42 11.00 -9.18
N ARG A 50 10.92 12.24 -9.28
CA ARG A 50 12.10 12.56 -10.07
C ARG A 50 13.31 12.74 -9.16
N PHE A 51 14.38 12.04 -9.49
CA PHE A 51 15.67 12.10 -8.79
C PHE A 51 16.67 12.96 -9.57
N ASP A 52 16.24 14.16 -9.97
CA ASP A 52 17.03 15.04 -10.85
C ASP A 52 18.32 15.55 -10.16
N ASP A 53 18.32 15.58 -8.84
CA ASP A 53 19.43 15.98 -7.96
C ASP A 53 20.41 14.83 -7.67
N LEU A 54 20.06 13.61 -8.08
CA LEU A 54 20.80 12.37 -7.78
C LEU A 54 21.87 12.13 -8.86
N THR A 55 22.79 13.08 -8.99
CA THR A 55 23.91 13.01 -9.94
C THR A 55 24.94 11.95 -9.54
N PRO A 56 25.83 11.52 -10.44
CA PRO A 56 26.91 10.58 -10.12
C PRO A 56 27.77 11.03 -8.93
N GLU A 57 28.02 12.34 -8.80
CA GLU A 57 28.80 12.94 -7.72
C GLU A 57 28.04 12.87 -6.39
N ALA A 58 26.76 13.29 -6.37
CA ALA A 58 25.90 13.17 -5.18
C ALA A 58 25.77 11.71 -4.71
N LEU A 59 25.69 10.79 -5.66
CA LEU A 59 25.62 9.35 -5.39
C LEU A 59 26.95 8.80 -4.83
N ALA A 60 28.09 9.35 -5.24
CA ALA A 60 29.39 9.00 -4.69
C ALA A 60 29.55 9.50 -3.24
N GLU A 61 29.08 10.71 -2.94
CA GLU A 61 29.09 11.28 -1.59
C GLU A 61 28.23 10.49 -0.60
N LEU A 62 27.00 10.14 -0.99
CA LEU A 62 26.10 9.32 -0.17
C LEU A 62 26.72 7.96 0.19
N ARG A 63 27.46 7.34 -0.74
CA ARG A 63 28.13 6.05 -0.51
C ARG A 63 29.38 6.15 0.34
N ALA A 64 30.08 7.28 0.30
CA ALA A 64 31.28 7.53 1.09
C ALA A 64 30.99 7.75 2.58
N THR A 65 29.74 8.06 2.94
CA THR A 65 29.32 8.31 4.34
C THR A 65 28.97 7.01 5.11
N ARG A 66 29.22 5.83 4.53
CA ARG A 66 28.92 4.52 5.12
C ARG A 66 30.16 3.85 5.71
#